data_AF-A0A414T1S3-F1
#
_entry.id   AF-A0A414T1S3-F1
#
_cell.length_a   1.000
_cell.length_b   1.000
_cell.length_c   1.000
_cell.angle_alpha   90.00
_cell.angle_beta   90.00
_cell.angle_gamma   90.00
#
_symmetry.space_group_name_H-M   'P 1'
#
loop_
_entity.id
_entity.type
_entity.pdbx_description
1 polymer ?
#
loop_
_entity_poly.entity_id
_entity_poly.type
_entity_poly.pdbx_seq_one_letter_code
_entity_poly.pdbx_strand_id
1 'polypeptide(L)'
;MKKAIITCSNSTIELYEFVEDFYLVSQKANTALELLRQGLPTWGSPEKYDEMKLSLWVYNDTRANALCHYENGENYIALSVGLLTAFWNEVEDFVSQDNLTSVFKISEENRPTFMDNIYFYMLNFTIAHEYGHIAHGHLREQKGEKSIDETFKMSDVANDKDRKAKNWTTQLKEYDADSFAVTIQAVLFLQQWQEDIRVNLANFDKMFIANYLCFRTFAEKTGRKFADYFDKSIDEYDHPHPGIRMYYSYIHYSYWIGRFRDFGEDTMTILGSGSDAVISYEKNVLGKEKIKECNYSVAFTEKGAQHVMNLHNGWQEKIEHFNEYAYMEIEKMDTNR
;
A
#
# COMPACT_ATOMS: atom_id res chain seq x y z
N MET A 1 -11.98 25.06 -8.10
CA MET A 1 -11.12 24.00 -7.58
C MET A 1 -10.47 24.50 -6.30
N LYS A 2 -10.61 23.81 -5.16
CA LYS A 2 -9.87 24.19 -3.96
C LYS A 2 -8.38 23.97 -4.17
N LYS A 3 -7.57 24.81 -3.54
CA LYS A 3 -6.11 24.74 -3.58
C LYS A 3 -5.54 24.87 -2.19
N ALA A 4 -4.45 24.19 -1.93
CA ALA A 4 -3.61 24.36 -0.75
C ALA A 4 -2.14 24.45 -1.18
N ILE A 5 -1.27 24.95 -0.32
CA ILE A 5 0.17 24.99 -0.55
C ILE A 5 0.83 24.41 0.68
N ILE A 6 1.70 23.43 0.46
CA ILE A 6 2.51 22.84 1.53
C ILE A 6 4.00 23.07 1.28
N THR A 7 4.80 23.10 2.35
CA THR A 7 6.25 23.26 2.25
C THR A 7 6.99 21.96 2.57
N CYS A 8 7.49 21.28 1.53
CA CYS A 8 8.28 20.05 1.64
C CYS A 8 9.76 20.32 1.31
N SER A 9 10.67 20.03 2.24
CA SER A 9 12.13 20.05 2.02
C SER A 9 12.66 21.32 1.32
N ASN A 10 12.22 22.49 1.79
CA ASN A 10 12.54 23.83 1.25
C ASN A 10 11.95 24.15 -0.14
N SER A 11 10.96 23.39 -0.59
CA SER A 11 10.18 23.65 -1.80
C SER A 11 8.69 23.72 -1.48
N THR A 12 7.96 24.56 -2.22
CA THR A 12 6.50 24.66 -2.10
C THR A 12 5.83 23.77 -3.13
N ILE A 13 4.85 22.97 -2.70
CA ILE A 13 4.04 22.13 -3.57
C ILE A 13 2.62 22.68 -3.57
N GLU A 14 2.08 22.95 -4.76
CA GLU A 14 0.69 23.31 -4.94
C GLU A 14 -0.18 22.05 -4.98
N LEU A 15 -1.19 22.02 -4.12
CA LEU A 15 -2.14 20.95 -3.97
C LEU A 15 -3.48 21.34 -4.58
N TYR A 16 -4.12 20.39 -5.24
CA TYR A 16 -5.35 20.51 -5.99
C TYR A 16 -6.34 19.44 -5.53
N GLU A 17 -7.60 19.82 -5.38
CA GLU A 17 -8.66 18.87 -4.98
C GLU A 17 -8.91 17.83 -6.07
N PHE A 18 -8.70 18.15 -7.34
CA PHE A 18 -8.93 17.25 -8.46
C PHE A 18 -7.79 17.34 -9.48
N VAL A 19 -7.62 16.26 -10.24
CA VAL A 19 -6.79 16.25 -11.45
C VAL A 19 -7.46 17.14 -12.49
N GLU A 20 -6.70 18.05 -13.11
CA GLU A 20 -7.19 18.91 -14.18
C GLU A 20 -7.63 18.13 -15.43
N ASP A 21 -8.68 18.59 -16.10
CA ASP A 21 -9.36 17.87 -17.21
C ASP A 21 -8.46 17.57 -18.42
N PHE A 22 -7.34 18.29 -18.58
CA PHE A 22 -6.42 18.06 -19.70
C PHE A 22 -5.56 16.79 -19.53
N TYR A 23 -5.50 16.18 -18.34
CA TYR A 23 -4.88 14.88 -18.16
C TYR A 23 -5.85 13.77 -18.57
N LEU A 24 -5.38 12.80 -19.36
CA LEU A 24 -6.19 11.66 -19.82
C LEU A 24 -6.77 10.84 -18.66
N VAL A 25 -6.03 10.74 -17.55
CA VAL A 25 -6.46 9.98 -16.37
C VAL A 25 -7.50 10.72 -15.51
N SER A 26 -7.77 12.01 -15.78
CA SER A 26 -8.57 12.89 -14.91
C SER A 26 -9.91 12.31 -14.52
N GLN A 27 -10.71 11.84 -15.49
CA GLN A 27 -12.04 11.29 -15.23
C GLN A 27 -11.97 10.07 -14.30
N LYS A 28 -11.07 9.13 -14.57
CA LYS A 28 -10.91 7.89 -13.79
C LYS A 28 -10.37 8.18 -12.40
N ALA A 29 -9.32 8.99 -12.31
CA ALA A 29 -8.74 9.42 -11.04
C ALA A 29 -9.74 10.17 -10.17
N ASN A 30 -10.40 11.20 -10.71
CA ASN A 30 -11.32 12.05 -9.94
C ASN A 30 -12.53 11.25 -9.43
N THR A 31 -13.05 10.30 -10.21
CA THR A 31 -14.14 9.40 -9.77
C THR A 31 -13.70 8.56 -8.57
N ALA A 32 -12.52 7.93 -8.64
CA ALA A 32 -12.02 7.12 -7.53
C ALA A 32 -11.67 7.96 -6.30
N LEU A 33 -11.05 9.13 -6.49
CA LEU A 33 -10.69 10.05 -5.40
C LEU A 33 -11.93 10.61 -4.70
N GLU A 34 -13.01 10.89 -5.41
CA GLU A 34 -14.27 11.34 -4.82
C GLU A 34 -14.86 10.28 -3.88
N LEU A 35 -14.91 9.02 -4.33
CA LEU A 35 -15.35 7.90 -3.49
C LEU A 35 -14.45 7.71 -2.26
N LEU A 36 -13.13 7.80 -2.44
CA LEU A 36 -12.19 7.65 -1.34
C LEU A 36 -12.31 8.77 -0.32
N ARG A 37 -12.52 10.02 -0.75
CA ARG A 37 -12.80 11.14 0.18
C ARG A 37 -14.05 10.93 1.02
N GLN A 38 -15.10 10.34 0.43
CA GLN A 38 -16.32 10.00 1.17
C GLN A 38 -16.07 8.89 2.21
N GLY A 39 -15.15 7.97 1.91
CA GLY A 39 -14.78 6.86 2.79
C GLY A 39 -13.80 7.20 3.92
N LEU A 40 -12.91 8.19 3.73
CA LEU A 40 -11.88 8.55 4.72
C LEU A 40 -12.40 8.71 6.17
N PRO A 41 -13.54 9.40 6.43
CA PRO A 41 -14.06 9.56 7.79
C PRO A 41 -14.50 8.26 8.46
N THR A 42 -14.66 7.16 7.72
CA THR A 42 -15.13 5.87 8.23
C THR A 42 -13.99 4.91 8.57
N TRP A 43 -12.74 5.30 8.39
CA TRP A 43 -11.56 4.46 8.64
C TRP A 43 -11.09 4.48 10.10
N GLY A 44 -11.67 5.35 10.92
CA GLY A 44 -11.49 5.42 12.36
C GLY A 44 -12.74 5.95 13.04
N SER A 45 -12.65 6.33 14.32
CA SER A 45 -13.77 7.03 14.96
C SER A 45 -13.87 8.47 14.44
N PRO A 46 -15.09 9.05 14.38
CA PRO A 46 -15.27 10.44 13.94
C PRO A 46 -14.43 11.43 14.75
N GLU A 47 -14.34 11.22 16.07
CA GLU A 47 -13.55 12.05 16.99
C GLU A 47 -12.06 12.06 16.62
N LYS A 48 -11.50 10.89 16.29
CA LYS A 48 -10.10 10.78 15.88
C LYS A 48 -9.85 11.33 14.49
N TYR A 49 -10.80 11.14 13.58
CA TYR A 49 -10.74 11.73 12.24
C TYR A 49 -10.72 13.27 12.29
N ASP A 50 -11.60 13.86 13.11
CA ASP A 50 -11.65 15.30 13.33
C ASP A 50 -10.36 15.83 13.99
N GLU A 51 -9.79 15.08 14.93
CA GLU A 51 -8.50 15.41 15.57
C GLU A 51 -7.36 15.45 14.55
N MET A 52 -7.33 14.52 13.60
CA MET A 52 -6.30 14.46 12.56
C MET A 52 -6.34 15.64 11.58
N LYS A 53 -7.49 16.29 11.37
CA LYS A 53 -7.63 17.36 10.36
C LYS A 53 -7.01 16.97 9.01
N LEU A 54 -7.33 15.75 8.58
CA LEU A 54 -6.74 15.11 7.41
C LEU A 54 -7.46 15.53 6.14
N SER A 55 -6.70 15.70 5.06
CA SER A 55 -7.26 16.04 3.74
C SER A 55 -6.49 15.34 2.61
N LEU A 56 -7.21 14.94 1.56
CA LEU A 56 -6.66 14.23 0.40
C LEU A 56 -6.59 15.13 -0.83
N TRP A 57 -5.40 15.20 -1.43
CA TRP A 57 -5.05 16.12 -2.51
C TRP A 57 -4.30 15.44 -3.65
N VAL A 58 -4.18 16.18 -4.75
CA VAL A 58 -3.36 15.86 -5.92
C VAL A 58 -2.35 16.98 -6.14
N TYR A 59 -1.16 16.68 -6.64
CA TYR A 59 -0.20 17.69 -7.07
C TYR A 59 0.38 17.39 -8.45
N ASN A 60 0.74 18.46 -9.16
CA ASN A 60 1.24 18.38 -10.52
C ASN A 60 2.74 18.01 -10.55
N ASP A 61 3.02 16.72 -10.50
CA ASP A 61 4.33 16.14 -10.79
C ASP A 61 4.12 14.90 -11.66
N THR A 62 4.97 14.73 -12.69
CA THR A 62 4.91 13.59 -13.61
C THR A 62 5.60 12.34 -13.04
N ARG A 63 6.38 12.47 -11.98
CA ARG A 63 6.98 11.34 -11.26
C ARG A 63 5.91 10.65 -10.43
N ALA A 64 5.92 9.32 -10.42
CA ALA A 64 5.01 8.54 -9.59
C ALA A 64 5.45 8.59 -8.13
N ASN A 65 4.63 9.24 -7.30
CA ASN A 65 4.84 9.41 -5.88
C ASN A 65 3.52 9.65 -5.11
N ALA A 66 3.47 9.17 -3.88
CA ALA A 66 2.48 9.48 -2.85
C ALA A 66 3.22 10.00 -1.62
N LEU A 67 2.58 10.89 -0.87
CA LEU A 67 3.16 11.42 0.36
C LEU A 67 2.09 11.74 1.39
N CYS A 68 2.51 11.73 2.65
CA CYS A 68 1.81 12.36 3.75
C CYS A 68 2.64 13.51 4.33
N HIS A 69 1.96 14.58 4.77
CA HIS A 69 2.59 15.79 5.29
C HIS A 69 1.82 16.38 6.46
N TYR A 70 2.55 16.94 7.43
CA TYR A 70 2.00 17.69 8.57
C TYR A 70 2.49 19.14 8.54
N GLU A 71 1.56 20.08 8.45
CA GLU A 71 1.86 21.52 8.49
C GLU A 71 0.76 22.29 9.22
N ASN A 72 1.18 23.18 10.14
CA ASN A 72 0.28 24.10 10.86
C ASN A 72 -0.92 23.45 11.56
N GLY A 73 -0.76 22.21 12.03
CA GLY A 73 -1.83 21.46 12.72
C GLY A 73 -2.78 20.73 11.78
N GLU A 74 -2.50 20.68 10.48
CA GLU A 74 -3.26 19.95 9.47
C GLU A 74 -2.42 18.80 8.90
N ASN A 75 -3.09 17.72 8.50
CA ASN A 75 -2.47 16.60 7.82
C ASN A 75 -2.95 16.51 6.38
N TYR A 76 -2.03 16.19 5.48
CA TYR A 76 -2.25 16.13 4.04
C TYR A 76 -1.80 14.78 3.52
N ILE A 77 -2.64 14.10 2.76
CA ILE A 77 -2.24 13.04 1.84
C ILE A 77 -2.23 13.65 0.45
N ALA A 78 -1.16 13.47 -0.30
CA ALA A 78 -1.06 14.04 -1.64
C ALA A 78 -0.54 13.00 -2.65
N LEU A 79 -1.25 12.84 -3.76
CA LEU A 79 -0.85 11.96 -4.85
C LEU A 79 -0.38 12.77 -6.05
N SER A 80 0.74 12.40 -6.64
CA SER A 80 1.20 13.00 -7.90
C SER A 80 0.29 12.59 -9.06
N VAL A 81 0.09 13.48 -10.03
CA VAL A 81 -0.56 13.10 -11.31
C VAL A 81 0.19 11.97 -12.02
N GLY A 82 1.52 11.92 -11.86
CA GLY A 82 2.38 10.84 -12.34
C GLY A 82 2.00 9.48 -11.76
N LEU A 83 1.68 9.40 -10.47
CA LEU A 83 1.25 8.15 -9.84
C LEU A 83 -0.13 7.71 -10.35
N LEU A 84 -1.08 8.65 -10.38
CA LEU A 84 -2.44 8.39 -10.87
C LEU A 84 -2.42 7.84 -12.30
N THR A 85 -1.57 8.42 -13.15
CA THR A 85 -1.35 7.97 -14.53
C THR A 85 -0.63 6.62 -14.58
N ALA A 86 0.41 6.42 -13.78
CA ALA A 86 1.16 5.17 -13.75
C ALA A 86 0.27 3.98 -13.33
N PHE A 87 -0.60 4.17 -12.33
CA PHE A 87 -1.55 3.15 -11.91
C PHE A 87 -2.57 2.83 -13.00
N TRP A 88 -3.10 3.83 -13.71
CA TRP A 88 -4.05 3.57 -14.78
C TRP A 88 -3.41 2.82 -15.94
N ASN A 89 -2.21 3.25 -16.36
CA ASN A 89 -1.46 2.57 -17.41
C ASN A 89 -1.12 1.13 -17.00
N GLU A 90 -0.74 0.91 -15.73
CA GLU A 90 -0.49 -0.44 -15.20
C GLU A 90 -1.73 -1.33 -15.29
N VAL A 91 -2.92 -0.78 -15.00
CA VAL A 91 -4.18 -1.50 -15.14
C VAL A 91 -4.48 -1.83 -16.60
N GLU A 92 -4.28 -0.87 -17.52
CA GLU A 92 -4.44 -1.08 -18.96
C GLU A 92 -3.48 -2.16 -19.48
N ASP A 93 -2.20 -2.05 -19.12
CA ASP A 93 -1.16 -3.00 -19.49
C ASP A 93 -1.47 -4.39 -18.91
N PHE A 94 -1.95 -4.48 -17.66
CA PHE A 94 -2.36 -5.72 -17.02
C PHE A 94 -3.50 -6.40 -17.77
N VAL A 95 -4.60 -5.69 -18.03
CA VAL A 95 -5.77 -6.29 -18.72
C VAL A 95 -5.55 -6.57 -20.20
N SER A 96 -4.52 -5.97 -20.81
CA SER A 96 -4.15 -6.20 -22.19
C SER A 96 -3.28 -7.45 -22.41
N GLN A 97 -2.76 -8.06 -21.34
CA GLN A 97 -1.85 -9.20 -21.46
C GLN A 97 -2.51 -10.42 -22.11
N ASP A 98 -1.78 -11.01 -23.07
CA ASP A 98 -2.11 -12.30 -23.63
C ASP A 98 -2.13 -13.36 -22.51
N ASN A 99 -3.21 -14.15 -22.44
CA ASN A 99 -3.46 -15.17 -21.41
C ASN A 99 -3.94 -14.69 -20.04
N LEU A 100 -4.26 -13.40 -19.82
CA LEU A 100 -4.84 -12.98 -18.53
C LEU A 100 -6.13 -13.75 -18.20
N THR A 101 -6.92 -14.09 -19.22
CA THR A 101 -8.16 -14.88 -19.10
C THR A 101 -7.95 -16.31 -18.57
N SER A 102 -6.70 -16.79 -18.53
CA SER A 102 -6.35 -18.07 -17.89
C SER A 102 -6.30 -17.99 -16.37
N VAL A 103 -6.19 -16.78 -15.82
CA VAL A 103 -6.09 -16.51 -14.37
C VAL A 103 -7.36 -15.82 -13.87
N PHE A 104 -7.84 -14.80 -14.58
CA PHE A 104 -9.01 -14.03 -14.19
C PHE A 104 -10.15 -14.20 -15.19
N LYS A 105 -11.38 -14.31 -14.68
CA LYS A 105 -12.58 -14.38 -15.51
C LYS A 105 -12.93 -12.99 -16.07
N ILE A 106 -12.33 -12.66 -17.21
CA ILE A 106 -12.53 -11.39 -17.91
C ILE A 106 -13.18 -11.64 -19.27
N SER A 107 -14.19 -10.84 -19.59
CA SER A 107 -14.89 -10.76 -20.88
C SER A 107 -14.94 -9.31 -21.35
N GLU A 108 -15.33 -9.06 -22.60
CA GLU A 108 -15.51 -7.68 -23.09
C GLU A 108 -16.53 -6.90 -22.26
N GLU A 109 -17.59 -7.56 -21.80
CA GLU A 109 -18.67 -6.95 -21.01
C GLU A 109 -18.20 -6.51 -19.62
N ASN A 110 -17.41 -7.34 -18.91
CA ASN A 110 -17.02 -7.04 -17.54
C ASN A 110 -15.66 -6.31 -17.43
N ARG A 111 -14.90 -6.20 -18.53
CA ARG A 111 -13.55 -5.61 -18.53
C ARG A 111 -13.52 -4.18 -17.97
N PRO A 112 -14.42 -3.25 -18.35
CA PRO A 112 -14.37 -1.88 -17.82
C PRO A 112 -14.52 -1.85 -16.29
N THR A 113 -15.50 -2.58 -15.75
CA THR A 113 -15.72 -2.69 -14.30
C THR A 113 -14.56 -3.39 -13.59
N PHE A 114 -13.95 -4.39 -14.23
CA PHE A 114 -12.78 -5.05 -13.69
C PHE A 114 -11.60 -4.07 -13.55
N MET A 115 -11.29 -3.31 -14.61
CA MET A 115 -10.25 -2.28 -14.60
C MET A 115 -10.50 -1.22 -13.54
N ASP A 116 -11.73 -0.69 -13.48
CA ASP A 116 -12.11 0.34 -12.50
C ASP A 116 -11.94 -0.16 -11.05
N ASN A 117 -12.26 -1.44 -10.78
CA ASN A 117 -12.03 -2.05 -9.47
C ASN A 117 -10.56 -2.19 -9.12
N ILE A 118 -9.71 -2.68 -10.04
CA ILE A 118 -8.27 -2.79 -9.79
C ILE A 118 -7.69 -1.40 -9.50
N TYR A 119 -8.01 -0.42 -10.35
CA TYR A 119 -7.54 0.96 -10.17
C TYR A 119 -8.00 1.56 -8.83
N PHE A 120 -9.26 1.32 -8.45
CA PHE A 120 -9.78 1.75 -7.15
C PHE A 120 -9.04 1.10 -5.98
N TYR A 121 -8.83 -0.23 -6.01
CA TYR A 121 -8.10 -0.91 -4.93
C TYR A 121 -6.65 -0.45 -4.84
N MET A 122 -5.99 -0.17 -5.97
CA MET A 122 -4.65 0.39 -5.98
C MET A 122 -4.59 1.76 -5.27
N LEU A 123 -5.50 2.67 -5.62
CA LEU A 123 -5.59 3.98 -4.95
C LEU A 123 -6.02 3.87 -3.49
N ASN A 124 -6.95 2.98 -3.18
CA ASN A 124 -7.40 2.73 -1.82
C ASN A 124 -6.24 2.24 -0.94
N PHE A 125 -5.43 1.31 -1.43
CA PHE A 125 -4.24 0.83 -0.73
C PHE A 125 -3.29 1.99 -0.42
N THR A 126 -2.88 2.74 -1.45
CA THR A 126 -1.91 3.82 -1.28
C THR A 126 -2.41 4.92 -0.35
N ILE A 127 -3.68 5.32 -0.45
CA ILE A 127 -4.24 6.35 0.44
C ILE A 127 -4.37 5.81 1.86
N ALA A 128 -4.74 4.54 2.04
CA ALA A 128 -4.80 3.93 3.37
C ALA A 128 -3.41 3.76 3.99
N HIS A 129 -2.39 3.49 3.19
CA HIS A 129 -0.98 3.45 3.62
C HIS A 129 -0.54 4.83 4.16
N GLU A 130 -0.73 5.90 3.38
CA GLU A 130 -0.40 7.27 3.82
C GLU A 130 -1.24 7.72 5.02
N TYR A 131 -2.50 7.28 5.09
CA TYR A 131 -3.34 7.48 6.26
C TYR A 131 -2.75 6.78 7.48
N GLY A 132 -2.26 5.55 7.35
CA GLY A 132 -1.61 4.79 8.41
C GLY A 132 -0.43 5.54 9.01
N HIS A 133 0.44 6.15 8.17
CA HIS A 133 1.53 7.00 8.66
C HIS A 133 1.05 8.17 9.53
N ILE A 134 -0.06 8.79 9.17
CA ILE A 134 -0.64 9.88 9.95
C ILE A 134 -1.26 9.34 11.24
N ALA A 135 -2.14 8.34 11.11
CA ALA A 135 -2.92 7.77 12.19
C ALA A 135 -2.05 7.18 13.31
N HIS A 136 -0.95 6.52 12.96
CA HIS A 136 -0.01 5.90 13.89
C HIS A 136 1.16 6.82 14.28
N GLY A 137 1.10 8.11 13.91
CA GLY A 137 2.00 9.13 14.43
C GLY A 137 3.41 9.11 13.86
N HIS A 138 3.64 8.48 12.69
CA HIS A 138 4.96 8.35 12.06
C HIS A 138 5.61 9.71 11.73
N LEU A 139 4.78 10.74 11.47
CA LEU A 139 5.20 12.14 11.23
C LEU A 139 5.42 12.95 12.51
N ARG A 140 4.93 12.48 13.67
CA ARG A 140 4.90 13.25 14.92
C ARG A 140 6.00 12.85 15.90
N GLU A 141 6.58 11.66 15.72
CA GLU A 141 7.65 11.06 16.54
C GLU A 141 8.89 11.98 16.64
N GLN A 142 9.30 12.63 15.55
CA GLN A 142 10.50 13.46 15.51
C GLN A 142 10.15 14.94 15.30
N LYS A 143 10.70 15.81 16.16
CA LYS A 143 10.70 17.27 15.96
C LYS A 143 11.49 17.61 14.69
N GLY A 144 10.92 17.44 13.50
CA GLY A 144 11.55 17.78 12.23
C GLY A 144 11.00 17.06 10.99
N GLU A 145 10.61 15.79 11.09
CA GLU A 145 10.07 15.05 9.94
C GLU A 145 8.59 15.36 9.73
N LYS A 146 8.33 16.40 8.93
CA LYS A 146 6.97 16.79 8.58
C LYS A 146 6.40 16.00 7.41
N SER A 147 7.20 15.21 6.70
CA SER A 147 6.77 14.48 5.49
C SER A 147 7.36 13.09 5.44
N ILE A 148 6.57 12.15 4.91
CA ILE A 148 7.02 10.84 4.41
C ILE A 148 6.51 10.73 2.97
N ASP A 149 7.32 10.17 2.07
CA ASP A 149 6.93 9.94 0.69
C ASP A 149 7.48 8.59 0.18
N GLU A 150 6.77 7.95 -0.75
CA GLU A 150 7.14 6.64 -1.31
C GLU A 150 8.46 6.67 -2.09
N THR A 151 8.94 7.84 -2.50
CA THR A 151 10.23 7.99 -3.17
C THR A 151 11.41 8.17 -2.22
N PHE A 152 11.17 8.18 -0.90
CA PHE A 152 12.02 8.80 0.12
C PHE A 152 13.50 8.80 -0.25
N LYS A 153 14.01 9.94 -0.72
CA LYS A 153 15.44 10.09 -1.01
C LYS A 153 16.15 10.44 0.28
N MET A 154 16.91 9.46 0.78
CA MET A 154 17.98 9.59 1.77
C MET A 154 18.40 11.02 2.12
N SER A 155 18.23 11.38 3.39
CA SER A 155 18.94 12.49 4.03
C SER A 155 20.46 12.27 3.93
N ASP A 156 21.24 13.35 3.78
CA ASP A 156 22.70 13.40 3.83
C ASP A 156 23.24 12.98 5.22
N VAL A 157 23.05 11.72 5.60
CA VAL A 157 23.61 11.16 6.84
C VAL A 157 25.06 10.77 6.56
N ALA A 158 26.00 11.47 7.20
CA ALA A 158 27.43 11.33 6.96
C ALA A 158 28.03 9.96 7.37
N ASN A 159 27.28 9.10 8.08
CA ASN A 159 27.75 7.84 8.65
C ASN A 159 26.85 6.66 8.26
N ASP A 160 27.47 5.55 7.82
CA ASP A 160 26.80 4.33 7.37
C ASP A 160 25.94 3.66 8.46
N LYS A 161 26.40 3.71 9.72
CA LYS A 161 25.66 3.10 10.85
C LYS A 161 24.34 3.83 11.12
N ASP A 162 24.38 5.16 11.14
CA ASP A 162 23.22 6.00 11.42
C ASP A 162 22.22 5.92 10.26
N ARG A 163 22.73 5.83 9.02
CA ARG A 163 21.93 5.53 7.83
C ARG A 163 21.19 4.20 7.96
N LYS A 164 21.89 3.12 8.29
CA LYS A 164 21.28 1.78 8.44
C LYS A 164 20.21 1.75 9.53
N ALA A 165 20.46 2.40 10.66
CA ALA A 165 19.48 2.53 11.73
C ALA A 165 18.22 3.30 11.27
N LYS A 166 18.41 4.42 10.54
CA LYS A 166 17.29 5.20 9.97
C LYS A 166 16.50 4.40 8.94
N ASN A 167 17.19 3.70 8.03
CA ASN A 167 16.57 2.83 7.04
C ASN A 167 15.74 1.72 7.72
N TRP A 168 16.27 1.10 8.77
CA TRP A 168 15.54 0.10 9.53
C TRP A 168 14.29 0.68 10.20
N THR A 169 14.39 1.83 10.87
CA THR A 169 13.22 2.52 11.44
C THR A 169 12.19 2.90 10.36
N THR A 170 12.65 3.28 9.18
CA THR A 170 11.76 3.56 8.04
C THR A 170 11.01 2.30 7.63
N GLN A 171 11.72 1.18 7.41
CA GLN A 171 11.08 -0.09 7.06
C GLN A 171 10.07 -0.57 8.12
N LEU A 172 10.28 -0.29 9.41
CA LEU A 172 9.31 -0.58 10.45
C LEU A 172 8.03 0.28 10.32
N LYS A 173 8.18 1.58 10.00
CA LYS A 173 7.05 2.47 9.70
C LYS A 173 6.28 2.03 8.45
N GLU A 174 7.00 1.61 7.40
CA GLU A 174 6.41 1.08 6.17
C GLU A 174 5.63 -0.22 6.40
N TYR A 175 6.19 -1.12 7.22
CA TYR A 175 5.52 -2.36 7.61
C TYR A 175 4.19 -2.07 8.31
N ASP A 176 4.17 -1.12 9.23
CA ASP A 176 2.96 -0.72 9.94
C ASP A 176 1.94 0.00 9.05
N ALA A 177 2.38 0.94 8.21
CA ALA A 177 1.52 1.65 7.27
C ALA A 177 0.85 0.69 6.27
N ASP A 178 1.60 -0.29 5.75
CA ASP A 178 1.03 -1.35 4.92
C ASP A 178 0.04 -2.23 5.69
N SER A 179 0.33 -2.53 6.96
CA SER A 179 -0.55 -3.31 7.83
C SER A 179 -1.87 -2.58 8.08
N PHE A 180 -1.83 -1.26 8.25
CA PHE A 180 -3.01 -0.40 8.31
C PHE A 180 -3.78 -0.44 6.98
N ALA A 181 -3.10 -0.28 5.84
CA ALA A 181 -3.73 -0.32 4.52
C ALA A 181 -4.47 -1.66 4.26
N VAL A 182 -3.83 -2.77 4.64
CA VAL A 182 -4.43 -4.11 4.56
C VAL A 182 -5.65 -4.23 5.47
N THR A 183 -5.61 -3.62 6.67
CA THR A 183 -6.75 -3.59 7.58
C THR A 183 -7.96 -2.92 6.93
N ILE A 184 -7.77 -1.74 6.34
CA ILE A 184 -8.84 -1.01 5.63
C ILE A 184 -9.40 -1.83 4.48
N GLN A 185 -8.53 -2.45 3.68
CA GLN A 185 -8.96 -3.28 2.57
C GLN A 185 -9.68 -4.57 3.02
N ALA A 186 -9.22 -5.21 4.10
CA ALA A 186 -9.88 -6.37 4.68
C ALA A 186 -11.29 -6.00 5.17
N VAL A 187 -11.45 -4.84 5.82
CA VAL A 187 -12.76 -4.33 6.25
C VAL A 187 -13.66 -4.06 5.04
N LEU A 188 -13.14 -3.40 3.99
CA LEU A 188 -13.89 -3.14 2.76
C LEU A 188 -14.37 -4.45 2.11
N PHE A 189 -13.50 -5.46 2.05
CA PHE A 189 -13.85 -6.80 1.57
C PHE A 189 -14.95 -7.45 2.42
N LEU A 190 -14.81 -7.41 3.75
CA LEU A 190 -15.77 -7.99 4.69
C LEU A 190 -17.14 -7.31 4.62
N GLN A 191 -17.19 -5.99 4.40
CA GLN A 191 -18.44 -5.24 4.20
C GLN A 191 -19.19 -5.65 2.93
N GLN A 192 -18.48 -6.19 1.94
CA GLN A 192 -19.04 -6.64 0.67
C GLN A 192 -19.23 -8.16 0.63
N TRP A 193 -19.00 -8.86 1.74
CA TRP A 193 -19.08 -10.31 1.81
C TRP A 193 -20.47 -10.80 1.38
N GLN A 194 -20.49 -11.76 0.46
CA GLN A 194 -21.71 -12.40 -0.06
C GLN A 194 -21.84 -13.84 0.45
N GLU A 195 -23.05 -14.39 0.42
CA GLU A 195 -23.27 -15.83 0.68
C GLU A 195 -22.64 -16.71 -0.41
N ASP A 196 -22.59 -16.23 -1.65
CA ASP A 196 -21.92 -16.94 -2.75
C ASP A 196 -20.40 -16.72 -2.68
N ILE A 197 -19.69 -17.75 -2.20
CA ILE A 197 -18.23 -17.75 -2.10
C ILE A 197 -17.52 -17.39 -3.40
N ARG A 198 -18.11 -17.69 -4.58
CA ARG A 198 -17.48 -17.38 -5.87
C ARG A 198 -17.35 -15.88 -6.10
N VAL A 199 -18.28 -15.10 -5.56
CA VAL A 199 -18.21 -13.63 -5.59
C VAL A 199 -17.10 -13.14 -4.67
N ASN A 200 -16.98 -13.72 -3.47
CA ASN A 200 -15.93 -13.39 -2.52
C ASN A 200 -14.55 -13.73 -3.06
N LEU A 201 -14.37 -14.89 -3.69
CA LEU A 201 -13.13 -15.29 -4.37
C LEU A 201 -12.73 -14.26 -5.42
N ALA A 202 -13.63 -13.95 -6.36
CA ALA A 202 -13.35 -12.99 -7.41
C ALA A 202 -13.03 -11.58 -6.85
N ASN A 203 -13.69 -11.16 -5.78
CA ASN A 203 -13.44 -9.86 -5.14
C ASN A 203 -12.10 -9.83 -4.41
N PHE A 204 -11.77 -10.87 -3.66
CA PHE A 204 -10.49 -10.98 -2.96
C PHE A 204 -9.32 -11.07 -3.95
N ASP A 205 -9.44 -11.87 -5.01
CA ASP A 205 -8.42 -11.99 -6.06
C ASP A 205 -8.11 -10.64 -6.71
N LYS A 206 -9.15 -9.86 -7.05
CA LYS A 206 -9.00 -8.49 -7.59
C LYS A 206 -8.30 -7.54 -6.62
N MET A 207 -8.67 -7.57 -5.34
CA MET A 207 -8.06 -6.72 -4.33
C MET A 207 -6.59 -7.10 -4.09
N PHE A 208 -6.31 -8.40 -3.98
CA PHE A 208 -4.97 -8.90 -3.68
C PHE A 208 -4.00 -8.68 -4.86
N ILE A 209 -4.44 -8.89 -6.10
CA ILE A 209 -3.62 -8.57 -7.28
C ILE A 209 -3.40 -7.05 -7.42
N ALA A 210 -4.36 -6.21 -7.04
CA ALA A 210 -4.17 -4.75 -7.05
C ALA A 210 -3.02 -4.31 -6.14
N ASN A 211 -2.88 -4.90 -4.95
CA ASN A 211 -1.75 -4.60 -4.06
C ASN A 211 -0.41 -5.03 -4.66
N TYR A 212 -0.37 -6.21 -5.30
CA TYR A 212 0.80 -6.65 -6.03
C TYR A 212 1.21 -5.66 -7.13
N LEU A 213 0.23 -5.19 -7.92
CA LEU A 213 0.47 -4.19 -8.98
C LEU A 213 0.93 -2.84 -8.40
N CYS A 214 0.42 -2.42 -7.23
CA CYS A 214 0.91 -1.24 -6.52
C CYS A 214 2.39 -1.37 -6.17
N PHE A 215 2.77 -2.44 -5.47
CA PHE A 215 4.15 -2.63 -5.04
C PHE A 215 5.10 -2.77 -6.24
N ARG A 216 4.66 -3.44 -7.32
CA ARG A 216 5.42 -3.52 -8.57
C ARG A 216 5.62 -2.13 -9.18
N THR A 217 4.54 -1.36 -9.32
CA THR A 217 4.60 -0.01 -9.90
C THR A 217 5.56 0.88 -9.12
N PHE A 218 5.44 0.92 -7.79
CA PHE A 218 6.37 1.71 -6.98
C PHE A 218 7.82 1.25 -7.12
N ALA A 219 8.08 -0.06 -7.07
CA ALA A 219 9.43 -0.60 -7.25
C ALA A 219 10.06 -0.18 -8.59
N GLU A 220 9.29 -0.28 -9.68
CA GLU A 220 9.76 0.06 -11.02
C GLU A 220 9.96 1.56 -11.21
N LYS A 221 9.01 2.40 -10.75
CA LYS A 221 9.08 3.85 -10.94
C LYS A 221 10.10 4.54 -10.03
N THR A 222 10.43 3.94 -8.88
CA THR A 222 11.48 4.45 -7.97
C THR A 222 12.88 3.95 -8.33
N GLY A 223 13.01 3.08 -9.33
CA GLY A 223 14.30 2.54 -9.78
C GLY A 223 14.95 1.58 -8.78
N ARG A 224 14.18 1.04 -7.84
CA ARG A 224 14.68 0.06 -6.84
C ARG A 224 14.99 -1.25 -7.55
N LYS A 225 16.28 -1.53 -7.75
CA LYS A 225 16.77 -2.79 -8.33
C LYS A 225 16.87 -3.86 -7.25
N PHE A 226 15.79 -4.60 -7.08
CA PHE A 226 15.71 -5.68 -6.12
C PHE A 226 16.42 -6.98 -6.54
N ALA A 227 17.00 -7.05 -7.74
CA ALA A 227 17.84 -8.17 -8.16
C ALA A 227 19.02 -8.41 -7.18
N ASP A 228 19.51 -7.32 -6.55
CA ASP A 228 20.59 -7.38 -5.56
C ASP A 228 20.08 -7.66 -4.14
N TYR A 229 18.78 -7.96 -3.94
CA TYR A 229 18.22 -8.18 -2.60
C TYR A 229 18.92 -9.31 -1.87
N PHE A 230 19.36 -10.35 -2.57
CA PHE A 230 20.10 -11.46 -1.96
C PHE A 230 21.53 -11.05 -1.55
N ASP A 231 22.16 -10.16 -2.31
CA ASP A 231 23.56 -9.78 -2.14
C ASP A 231 23.77 -8.61 -1.17
N LYS A 232 22.83 -7.66 -1.11
CA LYS A 232 22.89 -6.47 -0.24
C LYS A 232 22.31 -6.72 1.15
N SER A 233 22.77 -5.98 2.15
CA SER A 233 22.13 -6.02 3.47
C SER A 233 20.72 -5.42 3.42
N ILE A 234 19.80 -5.92 4.25
CA ILE A 234 18.40 -5.45 4.27
C ILE A 234 18.29 -3.98 4.69
N ASP A 235 19.21 -3.51 5.52
CA ASP A 235 19.29 -2.13 6.04
C ASP A 235 19.93 -1.14 5.05
N GLU A 236 20.34 -1.61 3.87
CA GLU A 236 20.73 -0.75 2.75
C GLU A 236 19.52 -0.15 2.01
N TYR A 237 18.33 -0.73 2.22
CA TYR A 237 17.07 -0.25 1.66
C TYR A 237 16.25 0.47 2.73
N ASP A 238 15.54 1.52 2.33
CA ASP A 238 14.60 2.26 3.17
C ASP A 238 13.19 1.65 3.17
N HIS A 239 12.87 0.84 2.16
CA HIS A 239 11.59 0.13 2.03
C HIS A 239 11.80 -1.39 1.90
N PRO A 240 10.88 -2.22 2.43
CA PRO A 240 10.93 -3.65 2.20
C PRO A 240 10.75 -4.01 0.73
N HIS A 241 11.32 -5.14 0.31
CA HIS A 241 11.14 -5.70 -1.02
C HIS A 241 9.65 -5.97 -1.32
N PRO A 242 9.12 -5.76 -2.55
CA PRO A 242 7.71 -5.99 -2.90
C PRO A 242 7.17 -7.36 -2.48
N GLY A 243 7.95 -8.42 -2.69
CA GLY A 243 7.64 -9.77 -2.20
C GLY A 243 7.53 -9.91 -0.68
N ILE A 244 8.34 -9.16 0.08
CA ILE A 244 8.24 -9.10 1.54
C ILE A 244 6.97 -8.34 1.94
N ARG A 245 6.68 -7.20 1.26
CA ARG A 245 5.44 -6.43 1.45
C ARG A 245 4.21 -7.31 1.24
N MET A 246 4.13 -7.99 0.09
CA MET A 246 3.06 -8.95 -0.22
C MET A 246 2.88 -10.03 0.85
N TYR A 247 3.99 -10.58 1.37
CA TYR A 247 3.93 -11.69 2.32
C TYR A 247 3.40 -11.25 3.68
N TYR A 248 3.88 -10.14 4.25
CA TYR A 248 3.27 -9.66 5.48
C TYR A 248 1.87 -9.09 5.27
N SER A 249 1.54 -8.55 4.08
CA SER A 249 0.16 -8.16 3.77
C SER A 249 -0.76 -9.39 3.80
N TYR A 250 -0.34 -10.52 3.24
CA TYR A 250 -1.08 -11.78 3.33
C TYR A 250 -1.32 -12.23 4.78
N ILE A 251 -0.31 -12.12 5.65
CA ILE A 251 -0.45 -12.43 7.08
C ILE A 251 -1.52 -11.53 7.73
N HIS A 252 -1.52 -10.23 7.43
CA HIS A 252 -2.50 -9.29 7.96
C HIS A 252 -3.91 -9.52 7.43
N TYR A 253 -4.08 -9.87 6.15
CA TYR A 253 -5.38 -10.31 5.64
C TYR A 253 -5.87 -11.54 6.37
N SER A 254 -4.99 -12.53 6.55
CA SER A 254 -5.31 -13.77 7.24
C SER A 254 -5.77 -13.50 8.67
N TYR A 255 -5.08 -12.60 9.37
CA TYR A 255 -5.45 -12.15 10.70
C TYR A 255 -6.85 -11.51 10.73
N TRP A 256 -7.10 -10.49 9.91
CA TRP A 256 -8.36 -9.75 9.98
C TRP A 256 -9.54 -10.55 9.47
N ILE A 257 -9.43 -11.17 8.30
CA ILE A 257 -10.51 -11.96 7.73
C ILE A 257 -10.80 -13.16 8.64
N GLY A 258 -9.76 -13.86 9.10
CA GLY A 258 -9.90 -14.97 10.04
C GLY A 258 -10.51 -14.55 11.38
N ARG A 259 -10.16 -13.38 11.91
CA ARG A 259 -10.75 -12.85 13.16
C ARG A 259 -12.24 -12.56 13.03
N PHE A 260 -12.73 -12.12 11.87
CA PHE A 260 -14.13 -11.76 11.66
C PHE A 260 -15.01 -12.90 11.09
N ARG A 261 -14.41 -13.90 10.45
CA ARG A 261 -15.12 -14.99 9.75
C ARG A 261 -14.75 -16.39 10.24
N ASP A 262 -13.89 -16.48 11.25
CA ASP A 262 -13.19 -17.70 11.68
C ASP A 262 -12.34 -18.33 10.56
N PHE A 263 -11.43 -19.22 10.94
CA PHE A 263 -10.57 -19.98 10.01
C PHE A 263 -11.27 -21.22 9.44
N GLY A 264 -12.50 -21.05 8.94
CA GLY A 264 -13.26 -22.09 8.25
C GLY A 264 -12.78 -22.34 6.82
N GLU A 265 -13.34 -23.37 6.17
CA GLU A 265 -12.99 -23.77 4.79
C GLU A 265 -13.11 -22.63 3.78
N ASP A 266 -14.20 -21.87 3.84
CA ASP A 266 -14.43 -20.72 2.95
C ASP A 266 -13.35 -19.64 3.12
N THR A 267 -13.06 -19.26 4.37
CA THR A 267 -12.03 -18.26 4.69
C THR A 267 -10.66 -18.70 4.20
N MET A 268 -10.29 -19.96 4.46
CA MET A 268 -9.00 -20.51 4.03
C MET A 268 -8.88 -20.58 2.51
N THR A 269 -9.98 -20.91 1.82
CA THR A 269 -10.04 -20.97 0.35
C THR A 269 -9.90 -19.57 -0.25
N ILE A 270 -10.57 -18.56 0.32
CA ILE A 270 -10.44 -17.16 -0.11
C ILE A 270 -9.02 -16.65 0.10
N LEU A 271 -8.44 -16.84 1.28
CA LEU A 271 -7.06 -16.42 1.54
C LEU A 271 -6.07 -17.09 0.57
N GLY A 272 -6.22 -18.40 0.34
CA GLY A 272 -5.42 -19.14 -0.63
C GLY A 272 -5.54 -18.59 -2.06
N SER A 273 -6.76 -18.27 -2.50
CA SER A 273 -7.04 -17.82 -3.86
C SER A 273 -6.26 -16.56 -4.26
N GLY A 274 -6.12 -15.57 -3.37
CA GLY A 274 -5.37 -14.36 -3.69
C GLY A 274 -3.88 -14.64 -3.96
N SER A 275 -3.25 -15.50 -3.16
CA SER A 275 -1.86 -15.93 -3.40
C SER A 275 -1.73 -16.69 -4.71
N ASP A 276 -2.66 -17.62 -4.98
CA ASP A 276 -2.68 -18.40 -6.21
C ASP A 276 -2.89 -17.53 -7.45
N ALA A 277 -3.70 -16.48 -7.36
CA ALA A 277 -3.92 -15.52 -8.45
C ALA A 277 -2.64 -14.77 -8.82
N VAL A 278 -1.88 -14.29 -7.83
CA VAL A 278 -0.60 -13.61 -8.06
C VAL A 278 0.45 -14.56 -8.64
N ILE A 279 0.59 -15.76 -8.06
CA ILE A 279 1.56 -16.76 -8.54
C ILE A 279 1.21 -17.20 -9.97
N SER A 280 -0.07 -17.43 -10.25
CA SER A 280 -0.54 -17.83 -11.58
C SER A 280 -0.35 -16.72 -12.60
N TYR A 281 -0.57 -15.45 -12.22
CA TYR A 281 -0.26 -14.30 -13.05
C TYR A 281 1.23 -14.24 -13.40
N GLU A 282 2.12 -14.31 -12.41
CA GLU A 282 3.57 -14.27 -12.65
C GLU A 282 4.03 -15.42 -13.56
N LYS A 283 3.51 -16.63 -13.34
CA LYS A 283 3.90 -17.81 -14.12
C LYS A 283 3.33 -17.81 -15.54
N ASN A 284 2.01 -17.66 -15.66
CA ASN A 284 1.29 -17.92 -16.91
C ASN A 284 1.20 -16.69 -17.80
N VAL A 285 1.29 -15.49 -17.23
CA VAL A 285 1.15 -14.23 -17.98
C VAL A 285 2.51 -13.55 -18.14
N LEU A 286 3.32 -13.45 -17.08
CA LEU A 286 4.66 -12.87 -17.17
C LEU A 286 5.74 -13.86 -17.60
N GLY A 287 5.41 -15.14 -17.76
CA GLY A 287 6.35 -16.17 -18.21
C GLY A 287 7.46 -16.50 -17.20
N LYS A 288 7.25 -16.24 -15.91
CA LYS A 288 8.18 -16.62 -14.83
C LYS A 288 8.03 -18.11 -14.52
N GLU A 289 8.71 -18.96 -15.30
CA GLU A 289 8.56 -20.41 -15.24
C GLU A 289 8.92 -21.00 -13.88
N LYS A 290 9.90 -20.41 -13.19
CA LYS A 290 10.38 -20.91 -11.89
C LYS A 290 9.89 -20.01 -10.77
N ILE A 291 9.43 -20.61 -9.66
CA ILE A 291 8.99 -19.87 -8.48
C ILE A 291 10.04 -18.84 -8.04
N LYS A 292 11.33 -19.16 -8.08
CA LYS A 292 12.42 -18.22 -7.72
C LYS A 292 12.48 -16.91 -8.53
N GLU A 293 11.77 -16.84 -9.65
CA GLU A 293 11.67 -15.64 -10.51
C GLU A 293 10.45 -14.78 -10.12
N CYS A 294 9.50 -15.34 -9.38
CA CYS A 294 8.33 -14.67 -8.82
C CYS A 294 8.75 -13.72 -7.69
N ASN A 295 8.15 -12.54 -7.61
CA ASN A 295 8.44 -11.58 -6.53
C ASN A 295 8.10 -12.19 -5.16
N TYR A 296 7.03 -12.99 -5.10
CA TYR A 296 6.58 -13.68 -3.88
C TYR A 296 7.61 -14.67 -3.31
N SER A 297 8.51 -15.18 -4.16
CA SER A 297 9.49 -16.19 -3.75
C SER A 297 10.51 -15.73 -2.72
N VAL A 298 10.79 -14.42 -2.70
CA VAL A 298 11.81 -13.84 -1.82
C VAL A 298 11.49 -14.10 -0.36
N ALA A 299 10.21 -14.06 0.02
CA ALA A 299 9.77 -14.31 1.40
C ALA A 299 9.99 -15.76 1.87
N PHE A 300 10.07 -16.73 0.95
CA PHE A 300 10.31 -18.14 1.27
C PHE A 300 11.80 -18.50 1.39
N THR A 301 12.70 -17.55 1.18
CA THR A 301 14.12 -17.73 1.46
C THR A 301 14.41 -17.54 2.95
N GLU A 302 15.47 -18.15 3.48
CA GLU A 302 15.89 -17.95 4.87
C GLU A 302 16.05 -16.46 5.22
N LYS A 303 16.69 -15.71 4.32
CA LYS A 303 16.85 -14.25 4.45
C LYS A 303 15.51 -13.51 4.47
N GLY A 304 14.59 -13.87 3.57
CA GLY A 304 13.27 -13.24 3.50
C GLY A 304 12.41 -13.54 4.72
N ALA A 305 12.36 -14.79 5.15
CA ALA A 305 11.63 -15.20 6.34
C ALA A 305 12.17 -14.50 7.59
N GLN A 306 13.50 -14.44 7.75
CA GLN A 306 14.12 -13.72 8.85
C GLN A 306 13.82 -12.22 8.79
N HIS A 307 13.78 -11.62 7.59
CA HIS A 307 13.43 -10.21 7.42
C HIS A 307 11.99 -9.94 7.88
N VAL A 308 11.00 -10.75 7.46
CA VAL A 308 9.61 -10.62 7.92
C VAL A 308 9.51 -10.74 9.45
N MET A 309 10.18 -11.73 10.05
CA MET A 309 10.22 -11.90 11.50
C MET A 309 10.82 -10.68 12.21
N ASN A 310 11.92 -10.14 11.68
CA ASN A 310 12.58 -8.97 12.25
C ASN A 310 11.70 -7.72 12.13
N LEU A 311 10.99 -7.53 11.02
CA LEU A 311 10.05 -6.41 10.85
C LEU A 311 8.93 -6.50 11.89
N HIS A 312 8.32 -7.67 12.03
CA HIS A 312 7.25 -7.88 13.01
C HIS A 312 7.74 -7.63 14.44
N ASN A 313 8.80 -8.31 14.87
CA ASN A 313 9.33 -8.17 16.23
C ASN A 313 9.82 -6.75 16.50
N GLY A 314 10.55 -6.16 15.55
CA GLY A 314 11.03 -4.78 15.64
C GLY A 314 9.89 -3.78 15.75
N TRP A 315 8.77 -4.01 15.06
CA TRP A 315 7.59 -3.17 15.20
C TRP A 315 6.92 -3.35 16.57
N GLN A 316 6.75 -4.59 17.05
CA GLN A 316 6.17 -4.85 18.37
C GLN A 316 6.94 -4.13 19.52
N GLU A 317 8.26 -4.00 19.39
CA GLU A 317 9.10 -3.23 20.33
C GLU A 317 8.90 -1.72 20.25
N LYS A 318 8.39 -1.20 19.13
CA LYS A 318 8.20 0.24 18.85
C LYS A 318 6.78 0.73 19.10
N ILE A 319 5.80 -0.15 19.20
CA ILE A 319 4.37 0.20 19.38
C ILE A 319 4.16 1.16 20.55
N GLU A 320 4.75 0.88 21.73
CA GLU A 320 4.59 1.76 22.91
C GLU A 320 5.11 3.17 22.66
N HIS A 321 6.21 3.28 21.92
CA HIS A 321 6.78 4.57 21.55
C HIS A 321 5.87 5.34 20.57
N PHE A 322 5.40 4.69 19.51
CA PHE A 322 4.55 5.36 18.51
C PHE A 322 3.15 5.70 19.06
N ASN A 323 2.63 4.93 20.01
CA ASN A 323 1.39 5.24 20.71
C ASN A 323 1.43 6.57 21.48
N GLU A 324 2.61 7.11 21.82
CA GLU A 324 2.72 8.47 22.39
C GLU A 324 2.33 9.57 21.40
N TYR A 325 2.39 9.27 20.09
CA TYR A 325 2.20 10.23 18.99
C TYR A 325 1.00 9.92 18.10
N ALA A 326 0.45 8.70 18.21
CA ALA A 326 -0.62 8.22 17.38
C ALA A 326 -1.96 8.91 17.70
N TYR A 327 -2.77 9.12 16.67
CA TYR A 327 -4.17 9.49 16.83
C TYR A 327 -5.03 8.26 17.16
N MET A 328 -4.68 7.11 16.57
CA MET A 328 -5.33 5.82 16.76
C MET A 328 -4.40 4.87 17.50
N GLU A 329 -4.91 4.16 18.50
CA GLU A 329 -4.10 3.21 19.27
C GLU A 329 -3.62 2.05 18.38
N ILE A 330 -2.32 1.80 18.45
CA ILE A 330 -1.65 0.68 17.78
C ILE A 330 -1.68 -0.49 18.75
N GLU A 331 -2.43 -1.53 18.40
CA GLU A 331 -2.53 -2.75 19.21
C GLU A 331 -1.33 -3.68 18.96
N LYS A 332 -0.78 -4.28 20.02
CA LYS A 332 0.14 -5.40 19.88
C LYS A 332 -0.61 -6.61 19.33
N MET A 333 -0.02 -7.27 18.35
CA MET A 333 -0.59 -8.53 17.84
C MET A 333 -0.12 -9.66 18.75
N ASP A 334 -1.02 -10.11 19.64
CA ASP A 334 -0.75 -11.30 20.46
C ASP A 334 -0.59 -12.53 19.56
N THR A 335 0.61 -13.10 19.55
CA THR A 335 0.94 -14.37 18.86
C THR A 335 0.46 -15.61 19.64
N ASN A 336 -0.23 -15.42 20.77
CA ASN A 336 -0.65 -16.47 21.70
C ASN A 336 -2.13 -16.86 21.57
N ARG A 337 -2.61 -17.17 20.35
CA ARG A 337 -3.88 -17.88 20.18
C ARG A 337 -3.75 -19.08 19.27
#